data_AF-A0A7C9CNK2-F1
#
_entry.id   AF-A0A7C9CNK2-F1
#
_cell.length_a   1.000
_cell.length_b   1.000
_cell.length_c   1.000
_cell.angle_alpha   90.00
_cell.angle_beta   90.00
_cell.angle_gamma   90.00
#
_symmetry.space_group_name_H-M   'P 1'
#
loop_
_entity.id
_entity.type
_entity.pdbx_description
1 polymer ?
#
loop_
_entity_poly.entity_id
_entity_poly.type
_entity_poly.pdbx_seq_one_letter_code
_entity_poly.pdbx_strand_id
1 'polypeptide(L)'
;DIFAYGIILLGLISKRVYERDSDKREETNDLGIYGWAEKEYRPRHLDSVFHQPKISLVHRRLKAHPTFDFADGLKVTSIAMRCVGPGCQRPRMKGVLNCLLKLHIVKQYWDYLECDKMLSYIDVEFPSYI
;
A
#
# COMPACT_ATOMS: atom_id res chain seq x y z
N ASP A 1 -6.65 0.29 -14.31
CA ASP A 1 -5.30 0.68 -13.80
C ASP A 1 -5.24 0.87 -12.30
N ILE A 2 -5.94 1.84 -11.69
CA ILE A 2 -5.84 2.10 -10.24
C ILE A 2 -6.18 0.87 -9.39
N PHE A 3 -7.27 0.18 -9.72
CA PHE A 3 -7.65 -1.05 -9.02
C PHE A 3 -6.56 -2.12 -9.11
N ALA A 4 -6.10 -2.43 -10.33
CA ALA A 4 -5.04 -3.40 -10.57
C ALA A 4 -3.74 -3.02 -9.85
N TYR A 5 -3.35 -1.74 -9.86
CA TYR A 5 -2.21 -1.24 -9.10
C TYR A 5 -2.39 -1.43 -7.58
N GLY A 6 -3.61 -1.22 -7.07
CA GLY A 6 -3.96 -1.54 -5.68
C GLY A 6 -3.78 -3.02 -5.34
N ILE A 7 -4.19 -3.93 -6.23
CA ILE A 7 -3.95 -5.37 -6.06
C ILE A 7 -2.46 -5.69 -6.03
N ILE A 8 -1.66 -5.07 -6.92
CA ILE A 8 -0.20 -5.22 -6.93
C ILE A 8 0.39 -4.75 -5.59
N LEU A 9 0.00 -3.57 -5.10
CA LEU A 9 0.47 -3.06 -3.81
C LEU A 9 0.12 -4.01 -2.66
N LEU A 10 -1.14 -4.47 -2.59
CA LEU A 10 -1.59 -5.43 -1.57
C LEU A 10 -0.78 -6.72 -1.64
N GLY A 11 -0.59 -7.26 -2.83
CA GLY A 11 0.19 -8.47 -3.07
C GLY A 11 1.65 -8.34 -2.65
N LEU A 12 2.27 -7.18 -2.90
CA LEU A 12 3.65 -6.88 -2.50
C LEU A 12 3.79 -6.77 -0.99
N ILE A 13 2.98 -5.93 -0.33
CA ILE A 13 3.10 -5.69 1.11
C ILE A 13 2.73 -6.92 1.93
N SER A 14 1.82 -7.75 1.44
CA SER A 14 1.41 -8.99 2.11
C SER A 14 2.27 -10.20 1.74
N LYS A 15 3.21 -10.06 0.78
CA LYS A 15 3.97 -11.15 0.14
C LYS A 15 3.12 -12.26 -0.50
N ARG A 16 1.82 -12.03 -0.72
CA ARG A 16 0.89 -13.00 -1.31
C ARG A 16 1.09 -13.26 -2.81
N VAL A 17 1.92 -12.45 -3.49
CA VAL A 17 2.34 -12.71 -4.89
C VAL A 17 3.41 -13.81 -4.97
N TYR A 18 4.22 -13.95 -3.91
CA TYR A 18 5.40 -14.83 -3.90
C TYR A 18 5.13 -16.16 -3.17
N GLU A 19 4.19 -16.18 -2.21
CA GLU A 19 3.80 -17.39 -1.47
C GLU A 19 2.80 -18.23 -2.29
N ARG A 20 3.24 -18.70 -3.47
CA ARG A 20 2.42 -19.49 -4.40
C ARG A 20 2.20 -20.95 -3.93
N ASP A 21 2.97 -21.48 -2.98
CA ASP A 21 2.95 -22.92 -2.72
C ASP A 21 2.72 -23.35 -1.26
N SER A 22 1.94 -24.44 -1.15
CA SER A 22 1.64 -25.33 -0.01
C SER A 22 0.43 -25.02 0.89
N ASP A 23 -0.80 -25.00 0.36
CA ASP A 23 -1.97 -25.74 0.95
C ASP A 23 -3.34 -25.09 0.73
N LYS A 24 -3.45 -23.88 0.17
CA LYS A 24 -4.76 -23.27 -0.11
C LYS A 24 -4.79 -22.58 -1.47
N ARG A 25 -5.28 -23.32 -2.47
CA ARG A 25 -5.46 -22.91 -3.88
C ARG A 25 -6.38 -21.71 -4.12
N GLU A 26 -6.92 -21.05 -3.09
CA GLU A 26 -8.05 -20.12 -3.25
C GLU A 26 -7.69 -18.62 -3.28
N GLU A 27 -6.47 -18.20 -2.93
CA GLU A 27 -6.22 -16.77 -2.64
C GLU A 27 -5.19 -16.07 -3.55
N THR A 28 -4.90 -16.60 -4.75
CA THR A 28 -3.92 -15.98 -5.68
C THR A 28 -4.54 -15.21 -6.85
N ASN A 29 -5.86 -15.21 -7.01
CA ASN A 29 -6.55 -14.34 -7.97
C ASN A 29 -6.74 -12.92 -7.40
N ASP A 30 -6.84 -11.90 -8.26
CA ASP A 30 -7.04 -10.49 -7.88
C ASP A 30 -8.21 -10.32 -6.90
N LEU A 31 -9.31 -11.04 -7.14
CA LEU A 31 -10.49 -11.06 -6.26
C LEU A 31 -10.23 -11.72 -4.91
N GLY A 32 -9.32 -12.70 -4.86
CA GLY A 32 -8.90 -13.37 -3.62
C GLY A 32 -8.04 -12.46 -2.74
N ILE A 33 -7.07 -11.74 -3.34
CA ILE A 33 -6.25 -10.76 -2.63
C ILE A 33 -7.13 -9.63 -2.07
N TYR A 34 -8.06 -9.12 -2.88
CA TYR A 34 -9.02 -8.11 -2.43
C TYR A 34 -9.90 -8.61 -1.29
N GLY A 35 -10.53 -9.79 -1.44
CA GLY A 35 -11.42 -10.34 -0.42
C GLY A 35 -10.72 -10.60 0.92
N TRP A 36 -9.48 -11.11 0.88
CA TRP A 36 -8.65 -11.22 2.08
C TRP A 36 -8.35 -9.85 2.70
N ALA A 37 -7.90 -8.90 1.89
CA ALA A 37 -7.52 -7.58 2.38
C ALA A 37 -8.72 -6.84 3.01
N GLU A 38 -9.90 -6.93 2.41
CA GLU A 38 -11.13 -6.36 2.95
C GLU A 38 -11.49 -6.96 4.31
N LYS A 39 -11.37 -8.29 4.46
CA LYS A 39 -11.65 -9.00 5.73
C LYS A 39 -10.68 -8.63 6.84
N GLU A 40 -9.39 -8.49 6.53
CA GLU A 40 -8.36 -8.14 7.51
C GLU A 40 -8.33 -6.64 7.82
N TYR A 41 -8.64 -5.78 6.85
CA TYR A 41 -8.64 -4.33 7.01
C TYR A 41 -9.92 -3.80 7.67
N ARG A 42 -11.04 -4.55 7.59
CA ARG A 42 -12.24 -4.20 8.35
C ARG A 42 -11.96 -4.31 9.85
N PRO A 43 -12.23 -3.26 10.64
CA PRO A 43 -12.09 -3.34 12.09
C PRO A 43 -13.06 -4.40 12.61
N ARG A 44 -12.55 -5.42 13.31
CA ARG A 44 -13.36 -6.49 13.89
C ARG A 44 -14.13 -6.12 15.17
N HIS A 45 -14.27 -4.83 15.50
CA HIS A 45 -14.99 -4.42 16.70
C HIS A 45 -16.02 -3.33 16.39
N LEU A 46 -17.28 -3.74 16.52
CA LEU A 46 -18.48 -2.91 16.57
C LEU A 46 -18.57 -2.08 17.87
N ASP A 47 -17.59 -2.15 18.77
CA ASP A 47 -17.74 -1.67 20.15
C ASP A 47 -16.92 -0.43 20.53
N SER A 48 -16.20 0.20 19.58
CA SER A 48 -15.51 1.47 19.88
C SER A 48 -15.76 2.51 18.80
N VAL A 49 -16.72 3.39 19.08
CA VAL A 49 -17.12 4.55 18.26
C VAL A 49 -15.97 5.55 18.07
N PHE A 50 -14.88 5.44 18.84
CA PHE A 50 -13.88 6.51 18.95
C PHE A 50 -12.47 6.17 18.43
N HIS A 51 -12.12 4.90 18.18
CA HIS A 51 -10.81 4.55 17.65
C HIS A 51 -10.88 3.41 16.63
N GLN A 52 -10.86 3.74 15.34
CA GLN A 52 -10.53 2.77 14.31
C GLN A 52 -9.03 2.41 14.44
N PRO A 53 -8.67 1.16 14.73
CA PRO A 53 -7.27 0.78 14.77
C PRO A 53 -6.66 0.99 13.38
N LYS A 54 -5.49 1.65 13.34
CA LYS A 54 -4.70 1.74 12.11
C LYS A 54 -4.12 0.35 11.82
N ILE A 55 -4.75 -0.41 10.93
CA ILE A 55 -4.33 -1.77 10.58
C ILE A 55 -3.27 -1.72 9.47
N SER A 56 -2.15 -2.42 9.68
CA SER A 56 -1.11 -2.64 8.66
C SER A 56 -1.21 -4.06 8.12
N LEU A 57 -1.50 -4.21 6.83
CA LEU A 57 -1.52 -5.50 6.12
C LEU A 57 -0.12 -5.99 5.72
N VAL A 58 0.94 -5.29 6.15
CA VAL A 58 2.32 -5.67 5.82
C VAL A 58 2.67 -7.00 6.49
N HIS A 59 3.22 -7.92 5.71
CA HIS A 59 3.62 -9.25 6.15
C HIS A 59 4.72 -9.19 7.22
N ARG A 60 4.67 -10.11 8.19
CA ARG A 60 5.62 -10.18 9.32
C ARG A 60 7.10 -10.20 8.90
N ARG A 61 7.44 -10.86 7.79
CA ARG A 61 8.83 -10.91 7.28
C ARG A 61 9.32 -9.57 6.75
N LEU A 62 8.42 -8.73 6.22
CA LEU A 62 8.78 -7.37 5.85
C LEU A 62 8.91 -6.49 7.09
N LYS A 63 8.02 -6.67 8.08
CA LYS A 63 8.09 -5.96 9.36
C LYS A 63 9.38 -6.24 10.15
N ALA A 64 9.96 -7.43 9.98
CA ALA A 64 11.21 -7.83 10.63
C ALA A 64 12.47 -7.20 10.00
N HIS A 65 12.33 -6.53 8.84
CA HIS A 65 13.48 -5.90 8.18
C HIS A 65 13.94 -4.65 8.96
N PRO A 66 15.23 -4.43 9.21
CA PRO A 66 15.71 -3.30 10.03
C PRO A 66 15.32 -1.91 9.49
N THR A 67 15.10 -1.79 8.19
CA THR A 67 14.70 -0.54 7.54
C THR A 67 13.19 -0.38 7.42
N PHE A 68 12.39 -1.30 7.96
CA PHE A 68 10.94 -1.19 7.91
C PHE A 68 10.43 -0.07 8.82
N ASP A 69 9.73 0.91 8.24
CA ASP A 69 9.02 1.94 8.98
C ASP A 69 7.54 1.55 9.15
N PHE A 70 7.08 1.49 10.41
CA PHE A 70 5.70 1.09 10.71
C PHE A 70 4.68 2.12 10.19
N ALA A 71 4.99 3.42 10.28
CA ALA A 71 4.08 4.46 9.81
C ALA A 71 3.90 4.41 8.29
N ASP A 72 4.95 4.15 7.54
CA ASP A 72 4.91 3.90 6.10
C ASP A 72 4.14 2.62 5.78
N GLY A 73 4.31 1.55 6.57
CA GLY A 73 3.50 0.35 6.44
C GLY A 73 2.00 0.62 6.57
N LEU A 74 1.59 1.54 7.44
CA LEU A 74 0.20 2.00 7.56
C LEU A 74 -0.24 2.83 6.35
N LYS A 75 0.59 3.77 5.90
CA LYS A 75 0.29 4.63 4.74
C LYS A 75 0.13 3.80 3.45
N VAL A 76 1.05 2.86 3.20
CA VAL A 76 1.00 1.98 2.02
C VAL A 76 -0.22 1.07 2.08
N THR A 77 -0.54 0.51 3.24
CA THR A 77 -1.77 -0.27 3.42
C THR A 77 -3.01 0.57 3.09
N SER A 78 -3.08 1.79 3.63
CA SER A 78 -4.21 2.69 3.43
C SER A 78 -4.40 3.09 1.96
N ILE A 79 -3.33 3.47 1.25
CA ILE A 79 -3.43 3.83 -0.17
C ILE A 79 -3.80 2.62 -1.03
N ALA A 80 -3.27 1.43 -0.73
CA ALA A 80 -3.62 0.20 -1.43
C ALA A 80 -5.11 -0.12 -1.27
N MET A 81 -5.65 -0.04 -0.05
CA MET A 81 -7.09 -0.23 0.22
C MET A 81 -7.98 0.80 -0.49
N ARG A 82 -7.55 2.05 -0.57
CA ARG A 82 -8.27 3.09 -1.33
C ARG A 82 -8.25 2.82 -2.84
N CYS A 83 -7.17 2.26 -3.38
CA CYS A 83 -7.09 1.90 -4.79
C CYS A 83 -8.06 0.77 -5.17
N VAL A 84 -8.26 -0.20 -4.28
CA VAL A 84 -9.16 -1.35 -4.53
C VAL A 84 -10.59 -1.13 -4.09
N GLY A 85 -10.85 -0.11 -3.26
CA GLY A 85 -12.17 0.25 -2.78
C GLY A 85 -13.16 0.73 -3.85
N PRO A 86 -14.32 1.27 -3.45
CA PRO A 86 -15.37 1.74 -4.36
C PRO A 86 -14.83 2.75 -5.38
N GLY A 87 -15.27 2.65 -6.64
CA GLY A 87 -14.75 3.46 -7.74
C GLY A 87 -14.75 4.98 -7.50
N CYS A 88 -15.76 5.49 -6.79
CA CYS A 88 -15.87 6.91 -6.43
C CYS A 88 -14.84 7.40 -5.40
N GLN A 89 -14.21 6.49 -4.64
CA GLN A 89 -13.21 6.82 -3.61
C GLN A 89 -11.77 6.53 -4.07
N ARG A 90 -11.62 5.92 -5.26
CA ARG A 90 -10.30 5.58 -5.80
C ARG A 90 -9.51 6.85 -6.12
N PRO A 91 -8.25 6.94 -5.68
CA PRO A 91 -7.39 8.07 -6.04
C PRO A 91 -7.07 8.04 -7.54
N ARG A 92 -6.70 9.20 -8.09
CA ARG A 92 -6.00 9.25 -9.38
C ARG A 92 -4.56 8.74 -9.21
N MET A 93 -3.92 8.28 -10.29
CA MET A 93 -2.55 7.74 -10.21
C MET A 93 -1.55 8.76 -9.66
N LYS A 94 -1.68 10.03 -10.04
CA LYS A 94 -0.91 11.15 -9.45
C LYS A 94 -1.08 11.24 -7.93
N GLY A 95 -2.29 10.98 -7.42
CA GLY A 95 -2.55 10.94 -5.98
C GLY A 95 -1.86 9.74 -5.30
N VAL A 96 -1.85 8.58 -5.95
CA VAL A 96 -1.14 7.39 -5.46
C VAL A 96 0.36 7.66 -5.40
N LEU A 97 0.95 8.18 -6.49
CA LEU A 97 2.36 8.54 -6.56
C LEU A 97 2.74 9.55 -5.46
N ASN A 98 1.95 10.62 -5.30
CA ASN A 98 2.16 11.61 -4.22
C ASN A 98 2.12 10.99 -2.82
N CYS A 99 1.30 9.97 -2.58
CA CYS A 99 1.29 9.24 -1.31
C CYS A 99 2.57 8.42 -1.12
N LEU A 100 3.05 7.75 -2.16
CA LEU A 100 4.26 6.92 -2.12
C LEU A 100 5.54 7.78 -1.93
N LEU A 101 5.62 8.94 -2.58
CA LEU A 101 6.75 9.87 -2.44
C LEU A 101 6.83 10.50 -1.03
N LYS A 102 5.72 10.48 -0.27
CA LYS A 102 5.66 11.00 1.10
C LYS A 102 6.01 9.95 2.16
N LEU A 103 6.33 8.72 1.76
CA LEU A 103 6.84 7.69 2.66
C LEU A 103 8.21 8.12 3.21
N HIS A 104 8.41 7.93 4.50
CA HIS A 104 9.68 8.22 5.16
C HIS A 104 10.84 7.48 4.48
N ILE A 105 10.64 6.20 4.16
CA ILE A 105 11.67 5.38 3.50
C ILE A 105 12.01 5.91 2.10
N VAL A 106 11.03 6.39 1.34
CA VAL A 106 11.28 6.93 0.00
C VAL A 106 12.07 8.22 0.09
N LYS A 107 11.75 9.08 1.05
CA LYS A 107 12.53 10.31 1.31
C LYS A 107 13.95 10.01 1.76
N GLN A 108 14.12 9.02 2.64
CA GLN A 108 15.44 8.62 3.16
C GLN A 108 16.36 8.10 2.04
N TYR A 109 15.80 7.39 1.06
CA TYR A 109 16.54 6.81 -0.06
C TYR A 109 16.29 7.56 -1.38
N TRP A 110 15.94 8.84 -1.33
CA TRP A 110 15.51 9.64 -2.49
C TRP A 110 16.52 9.59 -3.65
N ASP A 111 17.78 9.91 -3.35
CA ASP A 111 18.86 9.97 -4.33
C ASP A 111 19.21 8.57 -4.87
N TYR A 112 19.21 7.56 -3.99
CA TYR A 112 19.48 6.17 -4.37
C TYR A 112 18.41 5.61 -5.32
N LEU A 113 17.15 6.01 -5.12
CA LEU A 113 16.03 5.64 -5.98
C LEU A 113 15.97 6.47 -7.27
N GLU A 114 16.89 7.43 -7.44
CA GLU A 114 16.92 8.38 -8.56
C GLU A 114 15.55 9.02 -8.82
N CYS A 115 14.84 9.39 -7.74
CA CYS A 115 13.47 9.85 -7.81
C CYS A 115 13.32 11.07 -8.75
N ASP A 116 14.27 12.00 -8.75
CA ASP A 116 14.24 13.16 -9.66
C ASP A 116 14.23 12.76 -11.14
N LYS A 117 14.97 11.71 -11.51
CA LYS A 117 14.93 11.19 -12.88
C LYS A 117 13.58 10.54 -13.15
N MET A 118 13.07 9.70 -12.26
CA MET A 118 11.74 9.08 -12.40
C MET A 118 10.62 10.13 -12.56
N LEU A 119 10.74 11.24 -11.83
CA LEU A 119 9.76 12.31 -11.83
C LEU A 119 9.93 13.24 -13.03
N SER A 120 11.12 13.38 -13.59
CA SER A 120 11.30 14.10 -14.86
C SER A 120 10.52 13.47 -16.04
N TYR A 121 10.18 12.18 -15.95
CA TYR A 121 9.36 11.47 -16.93
C TYR A 121 7.84 11.61 -16.70
N ILE A 122 7.42 12.22 -15.60
CA ILE A 122 6.02 12.31 -15.19
C ILE A 122 5.78 13.77 -14.79
N ASP A 123 4.98 14.54 -15.53
CA ASP A 123 4.65 15.95 -15.20
C ASP A 123 4.00 16.12 -13.80
N VAL A 124 4.84 16.07 -12.77
CA VAL A 124 4.46 16.14 -11.35
C VAL A 124 5.28 17.27 -10.75
N GLU A 125 4.72 18.47 -10.82
CA GLU A 125 5.17 19.59 -10.02
C GLU A 125 5.12 19.21 -8.54
N PHE A 126 6.26 19.26 -7.87
CA PHE A 126 6.33 19.19 -6.41
C PHE A 126 5.96 20.55 -5.82
N PRO A 127 5.28 20.58 -4.67
CA PRO A 127 5.34 21.75 -3.83
C PRO A 127 6.78 21.90 -3.35
N SER A 128 7.41 22.99 -3.76
CA SER A 128 8.69 23.45 -3.23
C SER A 128 8.63 23.50 -1.70
N TYR A 129 9.51 22.74 -1.05
CA TYR A 129 9.78 22.95 0.37
C TYR A 129 10.94 23.95 0.47
N ILE A 130 10.62 25.13 0.99
CA ILE A 130 11.56 26.07 1.62
C ILE A 130 11.93 25.50 2.99
#